data_AF-A0A7V3CUQ6-F1
#
_entry.id   AF-A0A7V3CUQ6-F1
#
_cell.length_a   1.000
_cell.length_b   1.000
_cell.length_c   1.000
_cell.angle_alpha   90.00
_cell.angle_beta   90.00
_cell.angle_gamma   90.00
#
_symmetry.space_group_name_H-M   'P 1'
#
loop_
_entity.id
_entity.type
_entity.pdbx_description
1 polymer ?
#
loop_
_entity_poly.entity_id
_entity_poly.type
_entity_poly.pdbx_seq_one_letter_code
_entity_poly.pdbx_strand_id
1 'polypeptide(L)'
;LHQSDKIDTVILGCTHYPLLINKIKQYLPQHITVLSQGEIVAKGLADYLKRHPEMDAKCSKGASLKFFTTEMPHNFDEQASRFFGKEIKSEHLQL
;
A
#
# COMPACT_ATOMS: atom_id res chain seq x y z
N LEU A 1 -21.37 14.50 0.33
CA LEU A 1 -22.03 13.17 0.39
C LEU A 1 -23.56 13.24 0.25
N HIS A 2 -24.14 14.38 -0.20
CA HIS A 2 -25.60 14.61 -0.28
C HIS A 2 -26.39 13.67 -1.20
N GLN A 3 -25.71 12.82 -1.99
CA GLN A 3 -26.36 11.82 -2.84
C GLN A 3 -26.56 10.48 -2.11
N SER A 4 -25.93 10.28 -0.95
CA SER A 4 -26.08 9.08 -0.13
C SER A 4 -25.70 9.39 1.32
N ASP A 5 -26.68 9.85 2.09
CA ASP A 5 -26.51 10.28 3.48
C ASP A 5 -26.26 9.11 4.45
N LYS A 6 -26.33 7.86 3.97
CA LYS A 6 -26.06 6.65 4.76
C LYS A 6 -24.60 6.20 4.70
N ILE A 7 -23.75 6.85 3.90
CA ILE A 7 -22.33 6.53 3.88
C ILE A 7 -21.74 6.93 5.23
N ASP A 8 -21.21 5.96 5.97
CA ASP A 8 -20.48 6.16 7.23
C ASP A 8 -18.99 5.86 7.09
N THR A 9 -18.57 5.27 5.96
CA THR A 9 -17.23 4.73 5.75
C THR A 9 -16.78 4.91 4.32
N VAL A 10 -15.54 5.34 4.14
CA VAL A 10 -14.86 5.46 2.84
C VAL A 10 -13.63 4.55 2.84
N ILE A 11 -13.59 3.64 1.88
CA ILE A 11 -12.41 2.81 1.62
C ILE A 11 -11.53 3.54 0.60
N LEU A 12 -10.25 3.73 0.93
CA LEU A 12 -9.25 4.24 0.02
C LEU A 12 -8.86 3.14 -0.98
N GLY A 13 -9.67 2.98 -2.03
CA GLY A 13 -9.60 1.88 -2.99
C GLY A 13 -8.46 1.95 -4.03
N CYS A 14 -7.54 2.91 -3.91
CA CYS A 14 -6.38 3.04 -4.78
C CYS A 14 -5.13 3.11 -3.90
N THR A 15 -4.06 2.44 -4.32
CA THR A 15 -2.76 2.36 -3.62
C THR A 15 -2.16 3.72 -3.29
N HIS A 16 -2.50 4.77 -4.05
CA HIS A 16 -1.96 6.13 -3.89
C HIS A 16 -2.78 7.03 -2.95
N TYR A 17 -4.06 6.71 -2.69
CA TYR A 17 -4.91 7.55 -1.84
C TYR A 17 -4.45 7.73 -0.39
N PRO A 18 -3.76 6.76 0.24
CA PRO A 18 -3.18 6.97 1.56
C PRO A 18 -2.23 8.18 1.64
N LEU A 19 -1.57 8.56 0.53
CA LEU A 19 -0.71 9.75 0.46
C LEU A 19 -1.51 11.05 0.64
N LEU A 20 -2.81 11.02 0.36
CA LEU A 20 -3.72 12.17 0.44
C LEU A 20 -4.63 12.09 1.66
N ILE A 21 -4.46 11.13 2.57
CA ILE A 21 -5.41 10.84 3.65
C ILE A 21 -5.75 12.07 4.49
N ASN A 22 -4.76 12.91 4.82
CA ASN A 22 -4.95 14.13 5.59
C ASN A 22 -5.84 15.13 4.85
N LYS A 23 -5.63 15.28 3.54
CA LYS A 23 -6.43 16.17 2.70
C LYS A 23 -7.84 15.61 2.50
N ILE A 24 -7.97 14.30 2.25
CA ILE A 24 -9.28 13.63 2.13
C ILE A 24 -10.11 13.83 3.41
N LYS A 25 -9.51 13.62 4.59
CA LYS A 25 -10.19 13.82 5.88
C LYS A 25 -10.66 15.25 6.12
N GLN A 26 -10.00 16.26 5.57
CA GLN A 26 -10.44 17.66 5.69
C GLN A 26 -11.76 17.94 4.98
N TYR A 27 -12.08 17.20 3.91
CA TYR A 27 -13.31 17.38 3.13
C TYR A 27 -14.40 16.37 3.48
N LEU A 28 -14.11 15.38 4.32
CA LEU A 28 -15.09 14.41 4.80
C LEU A 28 -15.70 14.89 6.13
N PRO A 29 -17.02 14.68 6.34
CA PRO A 29 -17.63 14.85 7.64
C PRO A 29 -16.91 14.01 8.71
N GLN A 30 -16.82 14.53 9.94
CA GLN A 30 -16.08 13.87 11.03
C GLN A 30 -16.60 12.47 11.40
N HIS A 31 -17.89 12.19 11.14
CA HIS A 31 -18.47 10.88 11.41
C HIS A 31 -18.07 9.81 10.39
N ILE A 32 -17.42 10.18 9.28
CA ILE A 32 -17.00 9.24 8.25
C ILE A 32 -15.69 8.55 8.66
N THR A 33 -15.75 7.23 8.77
CA THR A 33 -14.55 6.39 8.94
C THR A 33 -13.78 6.31 7.62
N VAL A 34 -12.47 6.53 7.66
CA VAL A 34 -11.60 6.38 6.46
C VAL A 34 -10.71 5.16 6.64
N LEU A 35 -10.87 4.16 5.78
CA LEU A 35 -10.12 2.91 5.81
C LEU A 35 -9.04 2.89 4.72
N SER A 36 -7.79 2.63 5.12
CA SER A 36 -6.66 2.37 4.22
C SER A 36 -6.43 0.87 4.04
N GLN A 37 -6.08 0.44 2.83
CA GLN A 37 -5.90 -0.97 2.51
C GLN A 37 -4.59 -1.57 3.05
N GLY A 38 -3.54 -0.76 3.23
CA GLY A 38 -2.18 -1.25 3.52
C GLY A 38 -2.10 -2.17 4.75
N GLU A 39 -2.65 -1.74 5.89
CA GLU A 39 -2.64 -2.56 7.11
C GLU A 39 -3.52 -3.80 6.99
N ILE A 40 -4.66 -3.70 6.31
CA ILE A 40 -5.60 -4.80 6.13
C ILE A 40 -4.93 -5.90 5.29
N VAL A 41 -4.29 -5.51 4.19
CA VAL A 41 -3.56 -6.45 3.32
C VAL A 41 -2.37 -7.06 4.05
N ALA A 42 -1.59 -6.27 4.81
CA ALA A 42 -0.45 -6.79 5.55
C ALA A 42 -0.86 -7.83 6.61
N LYS A 43 -1.89 -7.53 7.41
CA LYS A 43 -2.44 -8.47 8.41
C LYS A 43 -3.02 -9.71 7.74
N GLY A 44 -3.75 -9.53 6.63
CA GLY A 44 -4.31 -10.62 5.85
C GLY A 44 -3.24 -11.55 5.27
N LEU A 45 -2.12 -11.00 4.78
CA LEU A 45 -0.99 -11.79 4.28
C LEU A 45 -0.33 -12.60 5.41
N ALA A 46 -0.11 -11.99 6.58
CA ALA A 46 0.46 -12.70 7.73
C ALA A 46 -0.43 -13.87 8.19
N ASP A 47 -1.73 -13.65 8.28
CA ASP A 47 -2.70 -14.71 8.58
C ASP A 47 -2.74 -15.79 7.48
N TYR A 48 -2.67 -15.39 6.21
CA TYR A 48 -2.62 -16.31 5.09
C TYR A 48 -1.43 -17.27 5.18
N LEU A 49 -0.21 -16.75 5.40
CA LEU A 49 0.99 -17.58 5.51
C LEU A 49 0.95 -18.51 6.73
N LYS A 50 0.35 -18.09 7.84
CA LYS A 50 0.13 -18.95 9.00
C LYS A 50 -0.80 -20.14 8.68
N ARG A 51 -1.83 -19.92 7.87
CA ARG A 51 -2.78 -20.96 7.45
C ARG A 51 -2.25 -21.85 6.31
N HIS A 52 -1.19 -21.41 5.62
CA HIS A 52 -0.60 -22.08 4.46
C HIS A 52 0.91 -22.28 4.65
N PRO A 53 1.33 -23.21 5.54
CA PRO A 53 2.75 -23.44 5.83
C PRO A 53 3.56 -23.87 4.59
N GLU A 54 2.92 -24.49 3.59
CA GLU A 54 3.55 -24.86 2.31
C GLU A 54 3.93 -23.65 1.45
N MET A 55 3.19 -22.55 1.57
CA MET A 55 3.53 -21.28 0.92
C MET A 55 4.57 -20.53 1.74
N ASP A 56 4.42 -20.52 3.07
CA ASP A 56 5.39 -19.91 3.97
C ASP A 56 6.80 -20.51 3.81
N ALA A 57 6.89 -21.83 3.61
CA ALA A 57 8.14 -22.55 3.38
C ALA A 57 8.85 -22.16 2.06
N LYS A 58 8.12 -21.63 1.07
CA LYS A 58 8.70 -21.14 -0.19
C LYS A 58 9.24 -19.71 -0.07
N CYS A 59 8.78 -18.95 0.93
CA CYS A 59 9.24 -17.58 1.15
C CYS A 59 10.62 -17.56 1.79
N SER A 60 11.49 -16.66 1.31
CA SER A 60 12.78 -16.41 1.96
C SER A 60 12.57 -15.85 3.37
N LYS A 61 13.41 -16.27 4.32
CA LYS A 61 13.37 -15.80 5.72
C LYS A 61 14.46 -14.79 6.08
N GLY A 62 15.29 -14.41 5.09
CA GLY A 62 16.45 -13.54 5.27
C GLY A 62 16.15 -12.03 5.24
N ALA A 63 14.87 -11.63 5.26
CA ALA A 63 14.43 -10.23 5.25
C ALA A 63 15.08 -9.36 4.14
N SER A 64 15.35 -9.96 2.97
CA SER A 64 15.90 -9.24 1.82
C SER A 64 14.81 -8.47 1.08
N LEU A 65 15.06 -7.21 0.75
CA LEU A 65 14.15 -6.37 -0.03
C LEU A 65 14.83 -5.98 -1.35
N LYS A 66 14.13 -6.20 -2.46
CA LYS A 66 14.56 -5.78 -3.81
C LYS A 66 13.40 -5.07 -4.50
N PHE A 67 13.71 -4.02 -5.24
CA PHE A 67 12.74 -3.26 -6.01
C PHE A 67 13.02 -3.46 -7.50
N PHE A 68 11.97 -3.62 -8.29
CA PHE A 68 12.05 -3.77 -9.74
C PHE A 68 11.04 -2.82 -10.39
N THR A 69 11.36 -2.32 -11.57
CA THR A 69 10.45 -1.48 -12.36
C THR A 69 10.60 -1.78 -13.85
N THR A 70 9.51 -1.70 -14.60
CA THR A 70 9.51 -1.77 -16.07
C THR A 70 9.78 -0.42 -16.71
N GLU A 71 9.81 0.65 -15.92
CA GLU A 71 10.10 2.01 -16.35
C GLU A 71 11.57 2.36 -16.12
N MET A 72 11.94 3.63 -16.27
CA MET A 72 13.28 4.12 -15.91
C MET A 72 13.50 4.04 -14.38
N PRO A 73 14.51 3.27 -13.90
CA PRO A 73 14.78 3.11 -12.46
C PRO A 73 14.96 4.43 -11.72
N HIS A 74 15.69 5.37 -12.31
CA HIS A 74 15.94 6.68 -11.72
C HIS A 74 14.65 7.42 -11.31
N ASN A 75 13.65 7.43 -12.18
CA ASN A 75 12.38 8.12 -11.92
C ASN A 75 11.58 7.39 -10.83
N PHE A 76 11.60 6.05 -10.85
CA PHE A 76 10.95 5.26 -9.81
C PHE A 76 11.61 5.47 -8.45
N ASP A 77 12.94 5.38 -8.38
CA ASP A 77 13.73 5.50 -7.16
C ASP A 77 13.51 6.87 -6.48
N GLU A 78 13.49 7.95 -7.27
CA GLU A 78 13.25 9.30 -6.75
C GLU A 78 11.86 9.40 -6.09
N GLN A 79 10.80 8.94 -6.76
CA GLN A 79 9.44 9.04 -6.24
C GLN A 79 9.21 8.06 -5.08
N ALA A 80 9.65 6.82 -5.22
CA ALA A 80 9.44 5.78 -4.22
C ALA A 80 10.18 6.09 -2.92
N SER A 81 11.41 6.61 -2.99
CA SER A 81 12.20 6.97 -1.80
C SER A 81 11.50 8.00 -0.91
N ARG A 82 10.77 8.97 -1.52
CA ARG A 82 10.00 10.00 -0.80
C ARG A 82 8.90 9.39 0.07
N PHE A 83 8.25 8.34 -0.41
CA PHE A 83 7.11 7.72 0.29
C PHE A 83 7.52 6.55 1.19
N PHE A 84 8.59 5.84 0.84
CA PHE A 84 9.11 4.71 1.60
C PHE A 84 9.86 5.13 2.87
N GLY A 85 10.37 6.38 2.91
CA GLY A 85 11.10 6.94 4.04
C GLY A 85 12.57 6.49 4.14
N LYS A 86 13.07 5.79 3.11
CA LYS A 86 14.47 5.40 2.93
C LYS A 86 14.82 5.43 1.44
N GLU A 87 16.10 5.55 1.13
CA GLU A 87 16.59 5.43 -0.25
C GLU A 87 16.20 4.08 -0.84
N ILE A 88 15.60 4.11 -2.03
CA ILE A 88 15.28 2.94 -2.84
C ILE A 88 16.25 2.90 -4.02
N LYS A 89 16.68 1.69 -4.36
CA LYS A 89 17.38 1.38 -5.60
C LYS A 89 16.65 0.26 -6.30
N SER A 90 16.18 0.52 -7.51
CA SER A 90 15.46 -0.45 -8.33
C SER A 90 16.29 -0.94 -9.51
N GLU A 91 16.01 -2.16 -9.94
CA GLU A 91 16.55 -2.74 -11.17
C GLU A 91 15.48 -2.64 -12.27
N HIS A 92 15.89 -2.26 -13.48
CA HIS A 92 14.99 -2.30 -14.63
C HIS A 92 14.73 -3.76 -15.02
N LEU A 93 13.47 -4.11 -15.22
CA LEU A 93 13.05 -5.44 -15.66
C LEU A 93 12.23 -5.33 -16.94
N GLN A 94 12.67 -6.01 -17.99
CA GLN A 94 11.92 -6.16 -19.22
C GLN A 94 10.97 -7.37 -19.09
N LEU A 95 9.67 -7.14 -19.31
CA LEU A 95 8.62 -8.17 -19.28
C LEU A 95 8.19 -8.59 -20.69
#